data_AF-A0A2J6JBL0-F1
#
_entry.id   AF-A0A2J6JBL0-F1
#
_cell.length_a   1.000
_cell.length_b   1.000
_cell.length_c   1.000
_cell.angle_alpha   90.00
_cell.angle_beta   90.00
_cell.angle_gamma   90.00
#
_symmetry.space_group_name_H-M   'P 1'
#
loop_
_entity.id
_entity.type
_entity.pdbx_description
1 polymer ?
#
loop_
_entity_poly.entity_id
_entity_poly.type
_entity_poly.pdbx_seq_one_letter_code
_entity_poly.pdbx_strand_id
1 'polypeptide(L)'
;MAVKKEGMDIKRFNSTKFTDRTDTMKVPELAPFFPEGAEPVLILRGITGEQALTANEAADRSSKLIALAEKLSGGNQEAATAVAEALGVAGKQTPAEFSRRVELLLAGSVTPVFDRQSALKLAMNYPTVFLAATTKILNLTGMGRVPGKPQGSGETPASVSP
;
A
#
# COMPACT_ATOMS: atom_id res chain seq x y z
N MET A 1 -14.73 24.75 -39.21
CA MET A 1 -13.47 24.03 -38.93
C MET A 1 -13.81 22.69 -38.31
N ALA A 2 -13.47 21.57 -38.97
CA ALA A 2 -13.68 20.24 -38.39
C ALA A 2 -12.56 19.96 -37.37
N VAL A 3 -12.92 19.69 -36.12
CA VAL A 3 -11.98 19.21 -35.11
C VAL A 3 -11.59 17.78 -35.50
N LYS A 4 -10.35 17.57 -35.94
CA LYS A 4 -9.80 16.21 -36.06
C LYS A 4 -9.80 15.59 -34.66
N LYS A 5 -10.63 14.57 -34.42
CA LYS A 5 -10.51 13.73 -33.24
C LYS A 5 -9.27 12.87 -33.40
N GLU A 6 -8.14 13.33 -32.88
CA GLU A 6 -6.94 12.52 -32.77
C GLU A 6 -7.11 11.56 -31.59
N GLY A 7 -7.42 10.29 -31.90
CA GLY A 7 -7.48 9.22 -30.90
C GLY A 7 -6.10 8.86 -30.36
N MET A 8 -6.07 8.07 -29.28
CA MET A 8 -4.84 7.58 -28.68
C MET A 8 -4.03 6.72 -29.67
N ASP A 9 -2.72 7.01 -29.79
CA ASP A 9 -1.79 6.17 -30.57
C ASP A 9 -1.47 4.87 -29.80
N ILE A 10 -2.24 3.82 -30.11
CA ILE A 10 -2.11 2.50 -29.50
C ILE A 10 -0.75 1.84 -29.81
N LYS A 11 -0.20 2.07 -31.01
CA LYS A 11 1.10 1.48 -31.38
C LYS A 11 2.21 2.08 -30.52
N ARG A 12 2.20 3.40 -30.37
CA ARG A 12 3.15 4.10 -29.47
C ARG A 12 2.98 3.64 -28.04
N PHE A 13 1.75 3.56 -27.52
CA PHE A 13 1.49 3.11 -26.15
C PHE A 13 2.04 1.70 -25.89
N ASN A 14 1.75 0.74 -26.77
CA ASN A 14 2.19 -0.65 -26.61
C ASN A 14 3.73 -0.80 -26.67
N SER A 15 4.41 0.05 -27.44
CA SER A 15 5.87 0.06 -27.53
C SER A 15 6.56 0.81 -26.37
N THR A 16 5.80 1.55 -25.56
CA THR A 16 6.35 2.39 -24.49
C THR A 16 6.72 1.54 -23.28
N LYS A 17 7.95 1.70 -22.79
CA LYS A 17 8.36 1.15 -21.49
C LYS A 17 7.80 2.03 -20.38
N PHE A 18 7.11 1.40 -19.44
CA PHE A 18 6.56 2.05 -18.26
C PHE A 18 7.32 1.61 -17.02
N THR A 19 7.66 2.58 -16.18
CA THR A 19 8.29 2.36 -14.88
C THR A 19 7.39 2.85 -13.77
N ASP A 20 7.52 2.26 -12.59
CA ASP A 20 6.71 2.69 -11.45
C ASP A 20 7.02 4.13 -11.08
N ARG A 21 5.96 4.87 -10.75
CA ARG A 21 6.11 6.17 -10.12
C ARG A 21 6.49 5.94 -8.66
N THR A 22 7.64 6.45 -8.26
CA THR A 22 8.12 6.47 -6.88
C THR A 22 7.94 7.86 -6.27
N ASP A 23 7.79 7.91 -4.96
CA ASP A 23 7.83 9.15 -4.19
C ASP A 23 8.29 8.90 -2.76
N THR A 24 8.84 9.94 -2.14
CA THR A 24 9.39 9.92 -0.80
C THR A 24 8.38 10.50 0.19
N MET A 25 8.22 9.84 1.33
CA MET A 25 7.38 10.29 2.44
C MET A 25 8.24 10.45 3.69
N LYS A 26 8.27 11.65 4.27
CA LYS A 26 8.93 11.88 5.56
C LYS A 26 8.11 11.22 6.68
N VAL A 27 8.81 10.56 7.60
CA VAL A 27 8.24 9.83 8.74
C VAL A 27 9.03 10.13 10.02
N PRO A 28 9.07 11.40 10.49
CA PRO A 28 9.83 11.78 11.67
C PRO A 28 9.47 10.97 12.92
N GLU A 29 8.25 10.45 13.01
CA GLU A 29 7.76 9.60 14.10
C GLU A 29 8.50 8.25 14.17
N LEU A 30 9.11 7.82 13.07
CA LEU A 30 9.88 6.59 12.96
C LEU A 30 11.39 6.81 13.12
N ALA A 31 11.85 8.04 13.39
CA ALA A 31 13.27 8.38 13.50
C ALA A 31 14.11 7.41 14.37
N PRO A 32 13.62 6.89 15.52
CA PRO A 32 14.39 5.93 16.34
C PRO A 32 14.74 4.61 15.65
N PHE A 33 14.11 4.29 14.51
CA PHE A 33 14.38 3.06 13.74
C PHE A 33 15.27 3.31 12.52
N PHE A 34 15.76 4.53 12.34
CA PHE A 34 16.72 4.88 11.30
C PHE A 34 18.13 5.00 11.89
N PRO A 35 19.19 4.83 11.08
CA PRO A 35 20.56 5.12 11.50
C PRO A 35 20.68 6.54 12.04
N GLU A 36 21.59 6.74 13.00
CA GLU A 36 21.86 8.07 13.55
C GLU A 36 22.23 9.07 12.45
N GLY A 37 21.57 10.23 12.44
CA GLY A 37 21.76 11.27 11.43
C GLY A 37 21.09 11.02 10.07
N ALA A 38 20.44 9.88 9.85
CA ALA A 38 19.70 9.63 8.62
C ALA A 38 18.33 10.35 8.61
N GLU A 39 17.90 10.83 7.45
CA GLU A 39 16.55 11.39 7.29
C GLU A 39 15.52 10.25 7.32
N PRO A 40 14.53 10.26 8.23
CA PRO A 40 13.56 9.19 8.34
C PRO A 40 12.53 9.31 7.22
N VAL A 41 12.72 8.53 6.15
CA VAL A 41 11.86 8.55 4.97
C VAL A 41 11.45 7.14 4.54
N LEU A 42 10.24 7.04 3.97
CA LEU A 42 9.78 5.87 3.24
C LEU A 42 9.79 6.18 1.74
N ILE A 43 10.36 5.28 0.94
CA ILE A 43 10.23 5.30 -0.51
C ILE A 43 9.08 4.37 -0.89
N LEU A 44 8.06 4.95 -1.54
CA LEU A 44 6.84 4.25 -1.94
C LEU A 44 6.66 4.34 -3.44
N ARG A 45 5.91 3.41 -4.02
CA ARG A 45 5.57 3.39 -5.45
C ARG A 45 4.08 3.16 -5.70
N GLY A 46 3.61 3.56 -6.87
CA GLY A 46 2.32 3.10 -7.39
C GLY A 46 2.36 1.59 -7.69
N ILE A 47 1.21 0.94 -7.63
CA ILE A 47 1.06 -0.50 -7.88
C ILE A 47 0.41 -0.80 -9.23
N THR A 48 0.54 -2.04 -9.71
CA THR A 48 -0.13 -2.50 -10.94
C THR A 48 -1.60 -2.84 -10.70
N GLY A 49 -2.37 -2.98 -11.78
CA GLY A 49 -3.77 -3.42 -11.69
C GLY A 49 -3.90 -4.80 -11.05
N GLU A 50 -3.02 -5.74 -11.37
CA GLU A 50 -2.97 -7.07 -10.74
C GLU A 50 -2.78 -6.97 -9.22
N GLN A 51 -1.82 -6.15 -8.76
CA GLN A 51 -1.58 -5.95 -7.33
C GLN A 51 -2.76 -5.28 -6.63
N ALA A 52 -3.46 -4.35 -7.30
CA ALA A 52 -4.67 -3.75 -6.78
C ALA A 52 -5.81 -4.78 -6.65
N LEU A 53 -5.93 -5.70 -7.61
CA LEU A 53 -6.88 -6.82 -7.54
C LEU A 53 -6.53 -7.76 -6.39
N THR A 54 -5.26 -8.14 -6.20
CA THR A 54 -4.82 -8.94 -5.04
C THR A 54 -5.16 -8.26 -3.72
N ALA A 55 -4.99 -6.93 -3.62
CA ALA A 55 -5.37 -6.17 -2.43
C ALA A 55 -6.90 -6.19 -2.19
N ASN A 56 -7.71 -6.14 -3.24
CA ASN A 56 -9.16 -6.27 -3.14
C ASN A 56 -9.58 -7.70 -2.76
N GLU A 57 -8.93 -8.74 -3.29
CA GLU A 57 -9.19 -10.14 -2.91
C GLU A 57 -8.89 -10.39 -1.43
N ALA A 58 -7.87 -9.73 -0.86
CA ALA A 58 -7.62 -9.78 0.57
C ALA A 58 -8.78 -9.17 1.39
N ALA A 59 -9.35 -8.05 0.94
CA ALA A 59 -10.55 -7.48 1.54
C ALA A 59 -11.76 -8.43 1.48
N ASP A 60 -11.97 -9.06 0.33
CA ASP A 60 -13.06 -10.00 0.11
C ASP A 60 -12.93 -11.26 0.97
N ARG A 61 -11.71 -11.82 1.08
CA ARG A 61 -11.43 -12.97 1.94
C ARG A 61 -11.73 -12.65 3.40
N SER A 62 -11.28 -11.50 3.90
CA SER A 62 -11.53 -11.09 5.28
C SER A 62 -13.03 -10.92 5.57
N SER A 63 -13.78 -10.30 4.65
CA SER A 63 -15.24 -10.18 4.77
C SER A 63 -15.94 -11.54 4.80
N LYS A 64 -15.52 -12.48 3.94
CA LYS A 64 -16.09 -13.83 3.87
C LYS A 64 -15.85 -14.64 5.15
N LEU A 65 -14.67 -14.51 5.76
CA LEU A 65 -14.34 -15.19 7.02
C LEU A 65 -15.20 -14.70 8.19
N ILE A 66 -15.49 -13.40 8.26
CA ILE A 66 -16.40 -12.83 9.27
C ILE A 66 -17.82 -13.36 9.05
N ALA A 67 -18.32 -13.31 7.81
CA ALA A 67 -19.66 -13.80 7.50
C ALA A 67 -19.80 -15.32 7.78
N LEU A 68 -18.74 -16.10 7.60
CA LEU A 68 -18.72 -17.51 7.99
C LEU A 68 -18.71 -17.66 9.51
N ALA A 69 -17.91 -16.89 10.24
CA ALA A 69 -17.88 -16.88 11.69
C ALA A 69 -19.24 -16.53 12.31
N GLU A 70 -19.95 -15.53 11.78
CA GLU A 70 -21.31 -15.14 12.20
C GLU A 70 -22.33 -16.25 11.97
N LYS A 71 -22.24 -16.97 10.84
CA LYS A 71 -23.11 -18.12 10.57
C LYS A 71 -22.82 -19.29 11.50
N LEU A 72 -21.55 -19.56 11.78
CA LEU A 72 -21.13 -20.63 12.69
C LEU A 72 -21.47 -20.30 14.16
N SER A 73 -21.49 -19.03 14.55
CA SER A 73 -21.83 -18.60 15.91
C SER A 73 -23.34 -18.54 16.18
N GLY A 74 -24.18 -18.88 15.20
CA GLY A 74 -25.63 -18.81 15.33
C GLY A 74 -26.15 -17.39 15.55
N GLY A 75 -25.42 -16.36 15.09
CA GLY A 75 -25.78 -14.96 15.29
C GLY A 75 -25.33 -14.36 16.63
N ASN A 76 -24.58 -15.10 17.46
CA ASN A 76 -23.94 -14.52 18.64
C ASN A 76 -22.71 -13.69 18.22
N GLN A 77 -22.79 -12.38 18.45
CA GLN A 77 -21.81 -11.38 18.01
C GLN A 77 -20.48 -11.48 18.77
N GLU A 78 -20.50 -11.87 20.05
CA GLU A 78 -19.28 -12.10 20.84
C GLU A 78 -18.55 -13.37 20.38
N ALA A 79 -19.29 -14.44 20.09
CA ALA A 79 -18.72 -15.67 19.54
C ALA A 79 -18.21 -15.48 18.10
N ALA A 80 -18.89 -14.68 17.28
CA ALA A 80 -18.41 -14.31 15.94
C ALA A 80 -17.10 -13.51 16.01
N THR A 81 -17.01 -12.58 16.96
CA THR A 81 -15.81 -11.76 17.19
C THR A 81 -14.66 -12.60 17.70
N ALA A 82 -14.88 -13.54 18.64
CA ALA A 82 -13.85 -14.45 19.12
C ALA A 82 -13.33 -15.41 18.04
N VAL A 83 -14.21 -15.90 17.15
CA VAL A 83 -13.81 -16.70 15.98
C VAL A 83 -13.04 -15.83 14.97
N ALA A 84 -13.48 -14.60 14.71
CA ALA A 84 -12.75 -13.66 13.85
C ALA A 84 -11.37 -13.28 14.44
N GLU A 85 -11.26 -13.11 15.75
CA GLU A 85 -10.02 -12.90 16.50
C GLU A 85 -9.09 -14.12 16.38
N ALA A 86 -9.61 -15.33 16.58
CA ALA A 86 -8.86 -16.57 16.39
C ALA A 86 -8.38 -16.77 14.93
N LEU A 87 -9.11 -16.20 13.97
CA LEU A 87 -8.75 -16.17 12.55
C LEU A 87 -7.86 -14.97 12.15
N GLY A 88 -7.49 -14.10 13.10
CA GLY A 88 -6.58 -12.97 12.89
C GLY A 88 -7.21 -11.74 12.23
N VAL A 89 -8.52 -11.53 12.37
CA VAL A 89 -9.31 -10.53 11.63
C VAL A 89 -9.75 -9.33 12.49
N ALA A 90 -9.23 -9.17 13.71
CA ALA A 90 -9.77 -8.20 14.67
C ALA A 90 -9.22 -6.77 14.57
N GLY A 91 -10.13 -5.79 14.48
CA GLY A 91 -9.86 -4.34 14.58
C GLY A 91 -11.09 -3.49 14.27
N LYS A 92 -11.14 -2.24 14.78
CA LYS A 92 -12.25 -1.27 14.59
C LYS A 92 -12.36 -0.67 13.18
N GLN A 93 -11.38 -0.91 12.30
CA GLN A 93 -11.56 -0.71 10.86
C GLN A 93 -12.24 -1.95 10.29
N THR A 94 -13.15 -1.79 9.32
CA THR A 94 -13.75 -2.93 8.62
C THR A 94 -12.62 -3.85 8.19
N PRO A 95 -12.59 -5.13 8.62
CA PRO A 95 -11.38 -5.95 8.44
C PRO A 95 -10.98 -6.11 6.97
N ALA A 96 -11.93 -5.90 6.06
CA ALA A 96 -11.74 -5.77 4.63
C ALA A 96 -10.76 -4.64 4.24
N GLU A 97 -11.04 -3.38 4.59
CA GLU A 97 -10.21 -2.23 4.20
C GLU A 97 -8.85 -2.27 4.89
N PHE A 98 -8.79 -2.75 6.13
CA PHE A 98 -7.52 -2.98 6.81
C PHE A 98 -6.66 -4.00 6.05
N SER A 99 -7.24 -5.16 5.69
CA SER A 99 -6.55 -6.21 4.92
C SER A 99 -6.06 -5.68 3.57
N ARG A 100 -6.91 -4.94 2.87
CA ARG A 100 -6.54 -4.27 1.61
C ARG A 100 -5.36 -3.32 1.80
N ARG A 101 -5.38 -2.49 2.83
CA ARG A 101 -4.29 -1.54 3.11
C ARG A 101 -2.98 -2.22 3.48
N VAL A 102 -3.02 -3.36 4.17
CA VAL A 102 -1.82 -4.18 4.38
C VAL A 102 -1.24 -4.62 3.04
N GLU A 103 -2.04 -5.21 2.15
CA GLU A 103 -1.55 -5.61 0.82
C GLU A 103 -1.03 -4.44 -0.02
N LEU A 104 -1.68 -3.27 0.06
CA LEU A 104 -1.19 -2.06 -0.61
C LEU A 104 0.22 -1.71 -0.13
N LEU A 105 0.46 -1.72 1.19
CA LEU A 105 1.78 -1.42 1.75
C LEU A 105 2.83 -2.45 1.31
N LEU A 106 2.50 -3.75 1.35
CA LEU A 106 3.42 -4.80 0.89
C LEU A 106 3.81 -4.64 -0.58
N ALA A 107 2.84 -4.30 -1.44
CA ALA A 107 3.07 -4.15 -2.87
C ALA A 107 3.76 -2.82 -3.24
N GLY A 108 3.48 -1.74 -2.50
CA GLY A 108 3.90 -0.38 -2.83
C GLY A 108 5.14 0.13 -2.06
N SER A 109 5.64 -0.63 -1.09
CA SER A 109 6.84 -0.29 -0.33
C SER A 109 8.11 -0.62 -1.11
N VAL A 110 9.04 0.33 -1.22
CA VAL A 110 10.34 0.17 -1.91
C VAL A 110 11.49 0.19 -0.90
N THR A 111 11.50 1.15 0.03
CA THR A 111 12.55 1.25 1.05
C THR A 111 11.98 1.87 2.34
N PRO A 112 12.05 1.18 3.49
CA PRO A 112 12.34 -0.26 3.61
C PRO A 112 11.26 -1.09 2.88
N VAL A 113 11.57 -2.34 2.55
CA VAL A 113 10.58 -3.31 2.06
C VAL A 113 9.83 -3.88 3.26
N PHE A 114 8.51 -3.66 3.33
CA PHE A 114 7.68 -4.20 4.38
C PHE A 114 7.27 -5.65 4.08
N ASP A 115 7.38 -6.51 5.07
CA ASP A 115 6.67 -7.79 5.13
C ASP A 115 5.36 -7.65 5.92
N ARG A 116 4.55 -8.71 5.97
CA ARG A 116 3.26 -8.65 6.66
C ARG A 116 3.42 -8.33 8.15
N GLN A 117 4.41 -8.92 8.82
CA GLN A 117 4.63 -8.74 10.25
C GLN A 117 4.97 -7.27 10.58
N SER A 118 5.91 -6.68 9.84
CA SER A 118 6.31 -5.28 9.98
C SER A 118 5.20 -4.31 9.58
N ALA A 119 4.40 -4.61 8.55
CA ALA A 119 3.24 -3.83 8.17
C ALA A 119 2.17 -3.79 9.28
N LEU A 120 1.86 -4.95 9.88
CA LEU A 120 0.95 -5.04 11.03
C LEU A 120 1.51 -4.27 12.23
N LYS A 121 2.81 -4.41 12.52
CA LYS A 121 3.46 -3.67 13.61
C LYS A 121 3.42 -2.16 13.39
N LEU A 122 3.62 -1.69 12.16
CA LEU A 122 3.47 -0.28 11.79
C LEU A 122 2.02 0.18 11.99
N ALA A 123 1.04 -0.60 11.54
CA ALA A 123 -0.36 -0.23 11.69
C ALA A 123 -0.81 -0.13 13.15
N MET A 124 -0.30 -1.00 14.03
CA MET A 124 -0.64 -1.00 15.46
C MET A 124 0.04 0.14 16.25
N ASN A 125 1.30 0.45 15.92
CA ASN A 125 2.09 1.40 16.72
C ASN A 125 2.15 2.81 16.11
N TYR A 126 2.00 2.92 14.79
CA TYR A 126 2.05 4.17 14.02
C TYR A 126 0.89 4.24 13.01
N PRO A 127 -0.38 4.17 13.46
CA PRO A 127 -1.54 4.06 12.58
C PRO A 127 -1.65 5.22 11.58
N THR A 128 -1.30 6.45 11.99
CA THR A 128 -1.29 7.62 11.09
C THR A 128 -0.27 7.47 9.96
N VAL A 129 0.92 6.95 10.25
CA VAL A 129 1.96 6.69 9.24
C VAL A 129 1.51 5.59 8.29
N PHE A 130 0.92 4.51 8.80
CA PHE A 130 0.37 3.42 7.98
C PHE A 130 -0.72 3.92 7.01
N LEU A 131 -1.67 4.73 7.50
CA LEU A 131 -2.73 5.29 6.68
C LEU A 131 -2.20 6.30 5.66
N ALA A 132 -1.23 7.12 6.04
CA ALA A 132 -0.57 8.05 5.13
C ALA A 132 0.15 7.30 4.00
N ALA A 133 0.97 6.31 4.33
CA ALA A 133 1.75 5.52 3.37
C ALA A 133 0.84 4.81 2.36
N THR A 134 -0.20 4.14 2.83
CA THR A 134 -1.16 3.44 1.95
C THR A 134 -1.96 4.40 1.08
N THR A 135 -2.30 5.59 1.59
CA THR A 135 -2.95 6.65 0.80
C THR A 135 -2.00 7.22 -0.27
N LYS A 136 -0.71 7.40 0.06
CA LYS A 136 0.30 7.81 -0.91
C LYS A 136 0.45 6.80 -2.05
N ILE A 137 0.47 5.51 -1.74
CA ILE A 137 0.50 4.43 -2.74
C ILE A 137 -0.73 4.51 -3.66
N LEU A 138 -1.93 4.73 -3.12
CA LEU A 138 -3.14 4.92 -3.92
C LEU A 138 -3.04 6.14 -4.83
N ASN A 139 -2.54 7.26 -4.32
CA ASN A 139 -2.34 8.49 -5.11
C ASN A 139 -1.35 8.25 -6.26
N LEU A 140 -0.22 7.61 -6.00
CA LEU A 140 0.78 7.26 -7.03
C LEU A 140 0.20 6.31 -8.07
N THR A 141 -0.64 5.36 -7.65
CA THR A 141 -1.34 4.43 -8.53
C THR A 141 -2.33 5.17 -9.44
N GLY A 142 -3.09 6.11 -8.91
CA GLY A 142 -4.03 6.95 -9.68
C GLY A 142 -3.35 7.84 -10.73
N MET A 143 -2.08 8.21 -10.51
CA MET A 143 -1.27 8.96 -11.48
C MET A 143 -0.73 8.10 -12.63
N GLY A 144 -0.88 6.78 -12.55
CA GLY A 144 -0.31 5.84 -13.50
C GLY A 144 1.22 5.78 -13.47
N ARG A 145 1.75 4.83 -14.26
CA ARG A 145 3.19 4.62 -14.44
C ARG A 145 3.80 5.69 -15.34
N VAL A 146 5.09 5.94 -15.18
CA VAL A 146 5.82 6.94 -15.96
C VAL A 146 6.29 6.32 -17.27
N PRO A 147 6.00 6.91 -18.45
CA PRO A 147 6.56 6.47 -19.72
C PRO A 147 8.02 6.92 -19.86
N GLY A 148 8.91 6.03 -20.31
CA GLY A 148 10.32 6.35 -20.56
C GLY A 148 11.29 5.83 -19.49
N LYS A 149 12.47 6.47 -19.36
CA LYS A 149 13.47 6.10 -18.34
C LYS A 149 13.00 6.59 -16.96
N PRO A 150 13.32 5.87 -15.87
CA PRO A 150 12.99 6.30 -14.51
C PRO A 150 13.50 7.72 -14.26
N GLN A 151 12.65 8.58 -13.70
CA GLN A 151 13.10 9.82 -13.10
C GLN A 151 13.75 9.43 -11.77
N GLY A 152 15.04 9.77 -11.58
CA GLY A 152 15.75 9.41 -10.36
C GLY A 152 15.00 9.96 -9.14
N SER A 153 14.65 9.08 -8.19
CA SER A 153 14.26 9.53 -6.85
C SER A 153 15.41 10.39 -6.31
N GLY A 154 15.10 11.59 -5.82
CA GLY A 154 16.08 12.63 -5.48
C GLY A 154 17.27 12.17 -4.64
N GLU A 155 18.35 12.95 -4.72
CA GLU A 155 19.67 12.69 -4.14
C GLU A 155 19.59 12.14 -2.71
N THR A 156 20.18 10.96 -2.50
CA THR A 156 20.46 10.43 -1.16
C THR A 156 21.47 11.37 -0.50
N PRO A 157 21.21 11.94 0.69
CA PRO A 157 22.20 12.75 1.38
C PRO A 157 23.49 11.94 1.57
N ALA A 158 24.62 12.52 1.21
CA ALA A 158 25.92 11.89 1.42
C ALA A 158 26.13 11.63 2.91
N SER A 159 26.39 10.37 3.27
CA SER A 159 26.76 9.97 4.62
C SER A 159 27.97 10.77 5.08
N VAL A 160 27.82 11.58 6.13
CA VAL A 160 28.96 12.21 6.80
C VAL A 160 29.52 11.17 7.76
N SER A 161 30.67 10.58 7.43
CA SER A 161 31.40 9.70 8.36
C SER A 161 32.11 10.55 9.43
N PRO A 162 32.13 10.10 10.70
CA PRO A 162 32.89 10.73 11.78
C PRO A 162 34.40 10.56 11.63
#